data_AF-A0A7W0X3V1-F1
#
_entry.id   AF-A0A7W0X3V1-F1
#
_cell.length_a   1.000
_cell.length_b   1.000
_cell.length_c   1.000
_cell.angle_alpha   90.00
_cell.angle_beta   90.00
_cell.angle_gamma   90.00
#
_symmetry.space_group_name_H-M   'P 1'
#
loop_
_entity.id
_entity.type
_entity.pdbx_description
1 polymer ?
#
loop_
_entity_poly.entity_id
_entity_poly.type
_entity_poly.pdbx_seq_one_letter_code
_entity_poly.pdbx_strand_id
1 'polypeptide(L)'
;LAVRVKLFWQSVIGIVAGVYLAFSVSAPDNTQFIRLLLAWVESGFHVDLSPKADLIVPFFKSVSYPLGVWGFIALTFCVIVGTSNAVNLTDGLDGLAIMPTVMVGGALGIFVYVAGHAVFARYLGFPLIPGASEVAVICGAIAGAGLGFLWFNAYPADVFMGDVGALALGGALGTVAIVARQEIVLFIMGGVFVVETLSVMIQVASFKMRGKRVFRMAPIHHHYELKGWKENQVVVRFWIVTMLLVLVGLSSLKLR
;
A
#
# COMPACT_ATOMS: atom_id res chain seq x y z
N LEU A 1 -3.06 3.58 -23.24
CA LEU A 1 -2.17 2.40 -23.25
C LEU A 1 -3.03 1.16 -23.10
N ALA A 2 -2.77 0.05 -23.81
CA ALA A 2 -3.56 -1.16 -23.62
C ALA A 2 -3.36 -1.72 -22.19
N VAL A 3 -4.42 -2.26 -21.57
CA VAL A 3 -4.40 -2.80 -20.19
C VAL A 3 -3.26 -3.81 -19.98
N ARG A 4 -2.96 -4.63 -20.99
CA ARG A 4 -1.86 -5.60 -20.95
C ARG A 4 -0.48 -4.94 -20.83
N VAL A 5 -0.28 -3.81 -21.52
CA VAL A 5 0.99 -3.07 -21.47
C VAL A 5 1.14 -2.35 -20.13
N LYS A 6 0.04 -1.82 -19.57
CA LYS A 6 -0.01 -1.25 -18.22
C LYS A 6 0.43 -2.28 -17.18
N LEU A 7 -0.19 -3.46 -17.18
CA LEU A 7 0.15 -4.55 -16.27
C LEU A 7 1.57 -5.06 -16.46
N PHE A 8 2.06 -5.13 -17.71
CA PHE A 8 3.45 -5.52 -17.99
C PHE A 8 4.43 -4.57 -17.31
N TRP A 9 4.29 -3.26 -17.51
CA TRP A 9 5.18 -2.27 -16.90
C TRP A 9 5.06 -2.23 -15.38
N GLN A 10 3.86 -2.32 -14.82
CA GLN A 10 3.69 -2.45 -13.37
C GLN A 10 4.39 -3.69 -12.83
N SER A 11 4.35 -4.80 -13.56
CA SER A 11 4.99 -6.04 -13.14
C SER A 11 6.51 -5.93 -13.15
N VAL A 12 7.08 -5.36 -14.23
CA VAL A 12 8.52 -5.10 -14.34
C VAL A 12 8.98 -4.18 -13.22
N ILE A 13 8.31 -3.05 -13.02
CA ILE A 13 8.64 -2.08 -11.95
C ILE A 13 8.51 -2.74 -10.58
N GLY A 14 7.45 -3.51 -10.33
CA GLY A 14 7.22 -4.20 -9.07
C GLY A 14 8.31 -5.23 -8.74
N ILE A 15 8.76 -6.01 -9.73
CA ILE A 15 9.85 -6.98 -9.55
C ILE A 15 11.17 -6.27 -9.29
N VAL A 16 11.50 -5.24 -10.08
CA VAL A 16 12.74 -4.46 -9.90
C VAL A 16 12.76 -3.79 -8.52
N ALA A 17 11.64 -3.19 -8.10
CA ALA A 17 11.49 -2.61 -6.77
C ALA A 17 11.61 -3.68 -5.67
N GLY A 18 11.02 -4.87 -5.87
CA GLY A 18 11.14 -5.99 -4.94
C GLY A 18 12.56 -6.46 -4.74
N VAL A 19 13.32 -6.64 -5.83
CA VAL A 19 14.74 -7.01 -5.77
C VAL A 19 15.53 -5.92 -5.06
N TYR A 20 15.35 -4.65 -5.44
CA TYR A 20 16.06 -3.54 -4.82
C TYR A 20 15.77 -3.46 -3.32
N LEU A 21 14.50 -3.45 -2.91
CA LEU A 21 14.10 -3.33 -1.51
C LEU A 21 14.53 -4.53 -0.66
N ALA A 22 14.59 -5.74 -1.23
CA ALA A 22 15.05 -6.94 -0.50
C ALA A 22 16.44 -6.76 0.10
N PHE A 23 17.34 -6.13 -0.66
CA PHE A 23 18.72 -5.89 -0.23
C PHE A 23 18.87 -4.55 0.47
N SER A 24 18.17 -3.49 0.03
CA SER A 24 18.26 -2.17 0.65
C SER A 24 17.75 -2.15 2.08
N VAL A 25 16.73 -2.93 2.43
CA VAL A 25 16.25 -2.99 3.83
C VAL A 25 17.29 -3.60 4.76
N SER A 26 18.13 -4.52 4.25
CA SER A 26 19.18 -5.18 5.03
C SER A 26 20.53 -4.47 4.92
N ALA A 27 20.68 -3.48 4.03
CA ALA A 27 21.91 -2.77 3.75
C ALA A 27 21.88 -1.33 4.31
N PRO A 28 22.77 -0.98 5.26
CA PRO A 28 22.90 0.38 5.78
C PRO A 28 23.52 1.36 4.76
N ASP A 29 24.23 0.87 3.74
CA ASP A 29 24.87 1.68 2.71
C ASP A 29 24.95 0.97 1.35
N ASN A 30 25.27 1.74 0.30
CA ASN A 30 25.32 1.26 -1.09
C ASN A 30 26.38 0.17 -1.32
N THR A 31 27.48 0.17 -0.57
CA THR A 31 28.54 -0.83 -0.72
C THR A 31 28.07 -2.16 -0.16
N GLN A 32 27.41 -2.15 1.01
CA GLN A 32 26.81 -3.36 1.56
C GLN A 32 25.66 -3.88 0.70
N PHE A 33 24.86 -2.99 0.09
CA PHE A 33 23.85 -3.37 -0.89
C PHE A 33 24.43 -4.19 -2.04
N ILE A 34 25.47 -3.66 -2.71
CA ILE A 34 26.13 -4.34 -3.83
C ILE A 34 26.71 -5.69 -3.38
N ARG A 35 27.33 -5.74 -2.20
CA ARG A 35 27.88 -6.99 -1.64
C ARG A 35 26.81 -8.06 -1.42
N LEU A 36 25.67 -7.70 -0.82
CA LEU A 36 24.59 -8.64 -0.56
C LEU A 36 23.95 -9.14 -1.87
N LEU A 37 23.80 -8.25 -2.85
CA LEU A 37 23.28 -8.61 -4.17
C LEU A 37 24.22 -9.57 -4.91
N LEU A 38 25.53 -9.28 -4.94
CA LEU A 38 26.53 -10.17 -5.54
C LEU A 38 26.60 -11.52 -4.82
N ALA A 39 26.62 -11.52 -3.49
CA ALA A 39 26.61 -12.74 -2.69
C ALA A 39 25.36 -13.60 -2.97
N TRP A 40 24.20 -12.98 -3.15
CA TRP A 40 22.98 -13.70 -3.52
C TRP A 40 23.11 -14.35 -4.90
N VAL A 41 23.66 -13.64 -5.89
CA VAL A 41 23.91 -14.21 -7.24
C VAL A 41 24.94 -15.34 -7.19
N GLU A 42 26.07 -15.14 -6.51
CA GLU A 42 27.15 -16.13 -6.37
C GLU A 42 26.70 -17.39 -5.63
N SER A 43 25.79 -17.25 -4.67
CA SER A 43 25.19 -18.39 -3.94
C SER A 43 24.21 -19.22 -4.77
N GLY A 44 23.94 -18.84 -6.02
CA GLY A 44 22.88 -19.46 -6.82
C GLY A 44 21.48 -19.09 -6.34
N PHE A 45 21.29 -17.88 -5.81
CA PHE A 45 20.01 -17.33 -5.32
C PHE A 45 19.46 -17.93 -4.01
N HIS A 46 20.34 -18.41 -3.12
CA HIS A 46 19.98 -19.11 -1.88
C HIS A 46 20.34 -18.39 -0.57
N VAL A 47 20.81 -17.13 -0.59
CA VAL A 47 21.09 -16.37 0.64
C VAL A 47 19.82 -16.13 1.46
N ASP A 48 19.88 -16.46 2.75
CA ASP A 48 18.88 -16.05 3.73
C ASP A 48 19.04 -14.55 4.07
N LEU A 49 17.94 -13.81 4.03
CA LEU A 49 17.95 -12.40 4.43
C LEU A 49 18.15 -12.25 5.94
N SER A 50 18.61 -11.07 6.35
CA SER A 50 18.63 -10.69 7.75
C SER A 50 17.21 -10.76 8.34
N PRO A 51 17.04 -11.13 9.63
CA PRO A 51 15.73 -11.10 10.32
C PRO A 51 15.01 -9.75 10.26
N LYS A 52 15.71 -8.67 9.94
CA LYS A 52 15.11 -7.35 9.66
C LYS A 52 14.16 -7.36 8.46
N ALA A 53 14.25 -8.38 7.60
CA ALA A 53 13.40 -8.57 6.44
C ALA A 53 12.20 -9.49 6.70
N ASP A 54 11.98 -9.94 7.93
CA ASP A 54 10.83 -10.78 8.29
C ASP A 54 9.52 -9.98 8.25
N LEU A 55 8.44 -10.66 7.88
CA LEU A 55 7.10 -10.07 7.91
C LEU A 55 6.67 -9.87 9.37
N ILE A 56 6.43 -8.62 9.76
CA ILE A 56 6.02 -8.26 11.12
C ILE A 56 4.51 -8.43 11.24
N VAL A 57 4.05 -9.23 12.19
CA VAL A 57 2.62 -9.33 12.51
C VAL A 57 2.25 -8.19 13.47
N PRO A 58 1.35 -7.26 13.08
CA PRO A 58 0.95 -6.18 13.98
C PRO A 58 0.25 -6.74 15.21
N PHE A 59 0.29 -6.01 16.32
CA PHE A 59 -0.28 -6.40 17.62
C PHE A 59 0.43 -7.54 18.37
N PHE A 60 1.51 -8.11 17.82
CA PHE A 60 2.32 -9.13 18.49
C PHE A 60 3.82 -8.80 18.40
N LYS A 61 4.49 -8.56 19.53
CA LYS A 61 5.93 -8.17 19.57
C LYS A 61 6.90 -9.22 19.03
N SER A 62 6.59 -10.50 19.18
CA SER A 62 7.53 -11.60 18.96
C SER A 62 7.20 -12.48 17.75
N VAL A 63 6.09 -12.20 17.06
CA VAL A 63 5.67 -13.00 15.91
C VAL A 63 6.15 -12.30 14.63
N SER A 64 7.24 -12.81 14.07
CA SER A 64 7.71 -12.48 12.73
C SER A 64 7.78 -13.74 11.87
N TYR A 65 7.46 -13.61 10.58
CA TYR A 65 7.57 -14.72 9.63
C TYR A 65 8.76 -14.51 8.70
N PRO A 66 9.76 -15.43 8.69
CA PRO A 66 10.91 -15.31 7.82
C PRO A 66 10.52 -15.64 6.38
N LEU A 67 10.46 -14.60 5.54
CA LEU A 67 10.04 -14.74 4.14
C LEU A 67 11.16 -15.25 3.21
N GLY A 68 12.42 -15.05 3.61
CA GLY A 68 13.57 -15.17 2.70
C GLY A 68 13.54 -14.15 1.55
N VAL A 69 14.54 -14.20 0.66
CA VAL A 69 14.63 -13.24 -0.47
C VAL A 69 13.42 -13.36 -1.40
N TRP A 70 13.09 -14.57 -1.85
CA TRP A 70 12.02 -14.80 -2.81
C TRP A 70 10.64 -14.46 -2.24
N GLY A 71 10.36 -14.83 -0.99
CA GLY A 71 9.11 -14.47 -0.33
C GLY A 71 8.98 -12.97 -0.15
N PHE A 72 10.07 -12.28 0.18
CA PHE A 72 10.08 -10.82 0.30
C PHE A 72 9.83 -10.11 -1.04
N ILE A 73 10.47 -10.59 -2.12
CA ILE A 73 10.24 -10.06 -3.47
C ILE A 73 8.78 -10.27 -3.89
N ALA A 74 8.23 -11.47 -3.67
CA ALA A 74 6.84 -11.77 -3.99
C ALA A 74 5.86 -10.91 -3.19
N LEU A 75 6.10 -10.75 -1.87
CA LEU A 75 5.29 -9.86 -1.03
C LEU A 75 5.36 -8.41 -1.54
N THR A 76 6.56 -7.91 -1.80
CA THR A 76 6.78 -6.54 -2.28
C THR A 76 6.06 -6.30 -3.60
N PHE A 77 6.17 -7.25 -4.53
CA PHE A 77 5.44 -7.22 -5.79
C PHE A 77 3.92 -7.14 -5.56
N CYS A 78 3.38 -8.04 -4.72
CA CYS A 78 1.95 -8.07 -4.41
C CYS A 78 1.47 -6.77 -3.76
N VAL A 79 2.24 -6.21 -2.82
CA VAL A 79 1.89 -4.96 -2.13
C VAL A 79 1.94 -3.77 -3.08
N ILE A 80 3.01 -3.59 -3.86
CA ILE A 80 3.16 -2.43 -4.75
C ILE A 80 2.15 -2.51 -5.91
N VAL A 81 2.13 -3.62 -6.64
CA VAL A 81 1.25 -3.78 -7.82
C VAL A 81 -0.20 -3.89 -7.38
N GLY A 82 -0.47 -4.60 -6.28
CA GLY A 82 -1.82 -4.74 -5.72
C GLY A 82 -2.38 -3.41 -5.25
N THR A 83 -1.62 -2.63 -4.46
CA THR A 83 -2.09 -1.32 -3.97
C THR A 83 -2.26 -0.31 -5.12
N SER A 84 -1.34 -0.32 -6.10
CA SER A 84 -1.46 0.50 -7.32
C SER A 84 -2.78 0.24 -8.07
N ASN A 85 -3.15 -1.03 -8.26
CA ASN A 85 -4.42 -1.38 -8.90
C ASN A 85 -5.62 -1.15 -7.98
N ALA A 86 -5.48 -1.34 -6.66
CA ALA A 86 -6.56 -1.15 -5.71
C ALA A 86 -7.02 0.30 -5.62
N VAL A 87 -6.07 1.25 -5.59
CA VAL A 87 -6.38 2.69 -5.65
C VAL A 87 -7.02 3.04 -6.99
N ASN A 88 -6.52 2.49 -8.10
CA ASN A 88 -7.11 2.70 -9.43
C ASN A 88 -8.53 2.15 -9.60
N LEU A 89 -8.86 1.01 -8.98
CA LEU A 89 -10.23 0.49 -8.95
C LEU A 89 -11.17 1.32 -8.05
N THR A 90 -10.62 2.02 -7.07
CA THR A 90 -11.39 2.86 -6.13
C THR A 90 -11.63 4.27 -6.69
N ASP A 91 -10.86 4.70 -7.69
CA ASP A 91 -11.00 6.00 -8.37
C ASP A 91 -12.18 5.99 -9.38
N GLY A 92 -13.37 5.67 -8.88
CA GLY A 92 -14.61 5.56 -9.67
C GLY A 92 -15.69 6.60 -9.35
N LEU A 93 -15.51 7.37 -8.27
CA LEU A 93 -16.39 8.45 -7.82
C LEU A 93 -15.58 9.65 -7.32
N ASP A 94 -16.18 10.83 -7.36
CA ASP A 94 -15.55 12.11 -7.01
C ASP A 94 -15.06 12.12 -5.55
N GLY A 95 -13.74 12.26 -5.36
CA GLY A 95 -13.11 12.27 -4.04
C GLY A 95 -13.01 10.91 -3.33
N LEU A 96 -13.49 9.81 -3.95
CA LEU A 96 -13.54 8.49 -3.30
C LEU A 96 -12.15 7.92 -3.00
N ALA A 97 -11.20 8.05 -3.94
CA ALA A 97 -9.87 7.47 -3.79
C ALA A 97 -8.86 8.40 -3.10
N ILE A 98 -8.92 9.71 -3.35
CA ILE A 98 -7.87 10.63 -2.90
C ILE A 98 -7.87 10.83 -1.38
N MET A 99 -9.02 11.02 -0.74
CA MET A 99 -9.03 11.29 0.70
C MET A 99 -8.55 10.06 1.51
N PRO A 100 -8.98 8.82 1.20
CA PRO A 100 -8.35 7.63 1.77
C PRO A 100 -6.84 7.56 1.53
N THR A 101 -6.37 7.92 0.33
CA THR A 101 -4.94 7.96 0.00
C THR A 101 -4.19 8.93 0.89
N VAL A 102 -4.75 10.13 1.12
CA VAL A 102 -4.17 11.16 2.00
C VAL A 102 -4.10 10.65 3.45
N MET A 103 -5.19 10.06 3.97
CA MET A 103 -5.22 9.56 5.35
C MET A 103 -4.20 8.42 5.57
N VAL A 104 -4.18 7.44 4.65
CA VAL A 104 -3.25 6.30 4.72
C VAL A 104 -1.81 6.75 4.50
N GLY A 105 -1.56 7.63 3.54
CA GLY A 105 -0.23 8.19 3.27
C GLY A 105 0.31 9.01 4.44
N GLY A 106 -0.52 9.84 5.07
CA GLY A 106 -0.16 10.57 6.28
C GLY A 106 0.17 9.64 7.45
N ALA A 107 -0.62 8.60 7.66
CA ALA A 107 -0.37 7.61 8.71
C ALA A 107 0.92 6.81 8.46
N LEU A 108 1.17 6.38 7.21
CA LEU A 108 2.44 5.77 6.82
C LEU A 108 3.64 6.72 7.03
N GLY A 109 3.44 8.03 6.82
CA GLY A 109 4.42 9.07 7.15
C GLY A 109 4.86 9.03 8.61
N ILE A 110 3.92 8.81 9.54
CA ILE A 110 4.22 8.63 10.97
C ILE A 110 5.05 7.35 11.18
N PHE A 111 4.68 6.23 10.54
CA PHE A 111 5.42 4.97 10.67
C PHE A 111 6.86 5.07 10.16
N VAL A 112 7.10 5.66 9.00
CA VAL A 112 8.47 5.81 8.47
C VAL A 112 9.30 6.77 9.33
N TYR A 113 8.68 7.80 9.91
CA TYR A 113 9.37 8.68 10.85
C TYR A 113 9.78 7.93 12.13
N VAL A 114 8.88 7.12 12.70
CA VAL A 114 9.17 6.28 13.87
C VAL A 114 10.26 5.26 13.57
N ALA A 115 10.18 4.56 12.43
CA ALA A 115 11.17 3.55 12.03
C ALA A 115 12.55 4.16 11.73
N GLY A 116 12.60 5.41 11.25
CA GLY A 116 13.84 6.13 10.98
C GLY A 116 14.50 6.78 12.19
N HIS A 117 13.76 6.97 13.29
CA HIS A 117 14.25 7.70 14.47
C HIS A 117 14.68 6.74 15.58
N ALA A 118 15.98 6.72 15.92
CA ALA A 118 16.56 5.74 16.84
C ALA A 118 15.87 5.67 18.23
N VAL A 119 15.47 6.81 18.79
CA VAL A 119 14.78 6.86 20.10
C VAL A 119 13.38 6.25 20.01
N PHE A 120 12.59 6.62 18.99
CA PHE A 120 11.22 6.13 18.85
C PHE A 120 11.19 4.66 18.43
N ALA A 121 12.06 4.25 17.50
CA ALA A 121 12.18 2.86 17.10
C ALA A 121 12.48 1.96 18.30
N ARG A 122 13.44 2.35 19.16
CA ARG A 122 13.76 1.61 20.39
C ARG A 122 12.60 1.62 21.39
N TYR A 123 11.96 2.76 21.61
CA TYR A 123 10.88 2.90 22.59
C TYR A 123 9.61 2.10 22.21
N LEU A 124 9.29 2.05 20.92
CA LEU A 124 8.09 1.39 20.39
C LEU A 124 8.34 -0.04 19.89
N GLY A 125 9.59 -0.51 19.89
CA GLY A 125 9.95 -1.86 19.45
C GLY A 125 9.84 -2.04 17.93
N PHE A 126 10.28 -1.05 17.16
CA PHE A 126 10.39 -1.11 15.70
C PHE A 126 11.83 -1.40 15.28
N PRO A 127 12.04 -2.11 14.16
CA PRO A 127 13.37 -2.19 13.55
C PRO A 127 13.79 -0.78 13.11
N LEU A 128 15.00 -0.38 13.49
CA LEU A 128 15.59 0.87 13.04
C LEU A 128 16.00 0.75 11.57
N ILE A 129 15.47 1.65 10.73
CA ILE A 129 15.77 1.75 9.30
C ILE A 129 16.39 3.12 9.03
N PRO A 130 17.72 3.22 8.97
CA PRO A 130 18.40 4.49 8.74
C PRO A 130 17.90 5.19 7.47
N GLY A 131 17.61 6.49 7.57
CA GLY A 131 17.13 7.29 6.43
C GLY A 131 15.64 7.13 6.09
N ALA A 132 14.90 6.22 6.72
CA ALA A 132 13.46 6.06 6.45
C ALA A 132 12.66 7.33 6.78
N SER A 133 13.12 8.16 7.71
CA SER A 133 12.48 9.43 8.08
C SER A 133 12.39 10.41 6.91
N GLU A 134 13.30 10.35 5.93
CA GLU A 134 13.25 11.21 4.74
C GLU A 134 12.01 10.92 3.88
N VAL A 135 11.52 9.68 3.91
CA VAL A 135 10.29 9.28 3.21
C VAL A 135 9.06 9.97 3.80
N ALA A 136 9.11 10.42 5.06
CA ALA A 136 8.03 11.20 5.67
C ALA A 136 7.75 12.51 4.90
N VAL A 137 8.79 13.11 4.28
CA VAL A 137 8.63 14.31 3.43
C VAL A 137 7.78 13.98 2.21
N ILE A 138 8.00 12.82 1.58
CA ILE A 138 7.20 12.34 0.45
C ILE A 138 5.75 12.10 0.89
N CYS A 139 5.54 11.48 2.05
CA CYS A 139 4.20 11.31 2.62
C CYS A 139 3.49 12.65 2.87
N GLY A 140 4.20 13.64 3.40
CA GLY A 140 3.69 15.00 3.56
C GLY A 140 3.34 15.67 2.24
N ALA A 141 4.17 15.50 1.21
CA ALA A 141 3.90 15.99 -0.14
C ALA A 141 2.66 15.32 -0.76
N ILE A 142 2.50 14.01 -0.60
CA ILE A 142 1.31 13.26 -1.04
C ILE A 142 0.07 13.80 -0.31
N ALA A 143 0.14 14.00 1.00
CA ALA A 143 -0.97 14.53 1.77
C ALA A 143 -1.36 15.96 1.32
N GLY A 144 -0.38 16.86 1.18
CA GLY A 144 -0.61 18.23 0.74
C GLY A 144 -1.15 18.32 -0.69
N ALA A 145 -0.51 17.63 -1.63
CA ALA A 145 -0.96 17.59 -3.03
C ALA A 145 -2.32 16.90 -3.16
N GLY A 146 -2.57 15.85 -2.38
CA GLY A 146 -3.85 15.15 -2.38
C GLY A 146 -5.01 15.98 -1.82
N LEU A 147 -4.78 16.76 -0.76
CA LEU A 147 -5.77 17.72 -0.26
C LEU A 147 -6.01 18.85 -1.26
N GLY A 148 -4.94 19.35 -1.91
CA GLY A 148 -5.07 20.33 -2.99
C GLY A 148 -5.83 19.79 -4.20
N PHE A 149 -5.60 18.53 -4.56
CA PHE A 149 -6.37 17.85 -5.62
C PHE A 149 -7.83 17.64 -5.23
N LEU A 150 -8.10 17.23 -3.98
CA LEU A 150 -9.46 17.04 -3.46
C LEU A 150 -10.29 18.33 -3.54
N TRP A 151 -9.67 19.51 -3.42
CA TRP A 151 -10.36 20.79 -3.63
C TRP A 151 -11.08 20.87 -4.98
N PHE A 152 -10.47 20.32 -6.04
CA PHE A 152 -11.01 20.31 -7.40
C PHE A 152 -11.70 18.99 -7.78
N ASN A 153 -11.51 17.93 -6.99
CA ASN A 153 -12.07 16.61 -7.25
C ASN A 153 -13.24 16.25 -6.34
N ALA A 154 -13.54 17.07 -5.32
CA ALA A 154 -14.74 16.90 -4.49
C ALA A 154 -16.00 17.12 -5.34
N TYR A 155 -17.04 16.32 -5.09
CA TYR A 155 -18.28 16.38 -5.88
C TYR A 155 -18.91 17.78 -5.89
N PRO A 156 -19.29 18.33 -7.06
CA PRO A 156 -19.04 17.81 -8.41
C PRO A 156 -17.60 18.10 -8.89
N ALA A 157 -16.87 17.10 -9.41
CA ALA A 157 -15.46 17.25 -9.76
C ALA A 157 -15.20 18.08 -11.04
N ASP A 158 -14.21 18.96 -10.95
CA ASP A 158 -13.63 19.71 -12.07
C ASP A 158 -12.46 18.96 -12.74
N VAL A 159 -11.75 18.14 -11.96
CA VAL A 159 -10.56 17.40 -12.41
C VAL A 159 -10.63 15.94 -11.96
N PHE A 160 -10.35 15.02 -12.89
CA PHE A 160 -10.24 13.59 -12.61
C PHE A 160 -8.79 13.17 -12.38
N MET A 161 -8.58 12.22 -11.47
CA MET A 161 -7.24 11.73 -11.10
C MET A 161 -6.64 10.91 -12.25
N GLY A 162 -7.45 10.01 -12.80
CA GLY A 162 -7.08 9.15 -13.91
C GLY A 162 -6.00 8.13 -13.55
N ASP A 163 -5.62 7.32 -14.54
CA ASP A 163 -4.63 6.26 -14.37
C ASP A 163 -3.26 6.77 -13.90
N VAL A 164 -2.87 7.99 -14.29
CA VAL A 164 -1.56 8.54 -13.92
C VAL A 164 -1.49 8.78 -12.41
N GLY A 165 -2.51 9.43 -11.83
CA GLY A 165 -2.56 9.69 -10.40
C GLY A 165 -2.79 8.43 -9.58
N ALA A 166 -3.81 7.64 -9.94
CA ALA A 166 -4.25 6.52 -9.10
C ALA A 166 -3.20 5.42 -8.98
N LEU A 167 -2.55 5.05 -10.09
CA LEU A 167 -1.50 4.02 -10.07
C LEU A 167 -0.26 4.49 -9.33
N ALA A 168 0.14 5.75 -9.53
CA ALA A 168 1.32 6.32 -8.90
C ALA A 168 1.12 6.43 -7.39
N LEU A 169 -0.03 6.93 -6.93
CA LEU A 169 -0.37 7.03 -5.53
C LEU A 169 -0.45 5.66 -4.85
N GLY A 170 -1.13 4.69 -5.46
CA GLY A 170 -1.18 3.34 -4.88
C GLY A 170 0.19 2.64 -4.87
N GLY A 171 1.02 2.83 -5.91
CA GLY A 171 2.39 2.32 -5.92
C GLY A 171 3.28 2.98 -4.87
N ALA A 172 3.13 4.29 -4.66
CA ALA A 172 3.83 5.03 -3.63
C ALA A 172 3.44 4.56 -2.22
N LEU A 173 2.14 4.43 -1.93
CA LEU A 173 1.67 3.89 -0.64
C LEU A 173 2.21 2.48 -0.37
N GLY A 174 2.16 1.60 -1.39
CA GLY A 174 2.72 0.26 -1.29
C GLY A 174 4.22 0.29 -0.98
N THR A 175 4.99 1.11 -1.71
CA THR A 175 6.44 1.26 -1.51
C THR A 175 6.78 1.78 -0.11
N VAL A 176 6.09 2.82 0.35
CA VAL A 176 6.28 3.40 1.68
C VAL A 176 5.97 2.36 2.77
N ALA A 177 4.93 1.54 2.60
CA ALA A 177 4.60 0.49 3.55
C ALA A 177 5.68 -0.61 3.64
N ILE A 178 6.29 -1.00 2.51
CA ILE A 178 7.44 -1.92 2.50
C ILE A 178 8.63 -1.29 3.24
N VAL A 179 8.94 -0.02 2.97
CA VAL A 179 10.04 0.70 3.65
C VAL A 179 9.76 0.80 5.16
N ALA A 180 8.50 1.04 5.56
CA ALA A 180 8.09 1.13 6.96
C ALA A 180 7.97 -0.23 7.67
N ARG A 181 8.09 -1.35 6.96
CA ARG A 181 7.80 -2.72 7.46
C ARG A 181 6.38 -2.85 8.00
N GLN A 182 5.44 -2.16 7.36
CA GLN A 182 4.04 -2.03 7.76
C GLN A 182 3.10 -2.53 6.66
N GLU A 183 3.42 -3.68 6.07
CA GLU A 183 2.68 -4.27 4.94
C GLU A 183 1.26 -4.67 5.35
N ILE A 184 1.14 -5.38 6.47
CA ILE A 184 -0.17 -5.79 7.01
C ILE A 184 -0.96 -4.58 7.51
N VAL A 185 -0.28 -3.60 8.11
CA VAL A 185 -0.94 -2.37 8.59
C VAL A 185 -1.45 -1.54 7.42
N LEU A 186 -0.74 -1.47 6.28
CA LEU A 186 -1.28 -0.88 5.05
C LEU A 186 -2.57 -1.59 4.61
N PHE A 187 -2.62 -2.92 4.67
CA PHE A 187 -3.82 -3.68 4.33
C PHE A 187 -5.02 -3.34 5.24
N ILE A 188 -4.75 -3.10 6.53
CA ILE A 188 -5.77 -2.64 7.50
C ILE A 188 -6.20 -1.21 7.19
N MET A 189 -5.26 -0.26 7.14
CA MET A 189 -5.55 1.17 6.94
C MET A 189 -6.20 1.43 5.57
N GLY A 190 -5.73 0.74 4.54
CA GLY A 190 -6.27 0.75 3.18
C GLY A 190 -7.44 -0.20 2.97
N GLY A 191 -8.14 -0.63 4.04
CA GLY A 191 -9.19 -1.65 3.95
C GLY A 191 -10.32 -1.30 2.98
N VAL A 192 -10.59 -0.02 2.72
CA VAL A 192 -11.52 0.40 1.65
C VAL A 192 -11.00 -0.02 0.27
N PHE A 193 -9.73 0.27 -0.06
CA PHE A 193 -9.10 -0.17 -1.31
C PHE A 193 -9.10 -1.69 -1.45
N VAL A 194 -8.87 -2.40 -0.34
CA VAL A 194 -8.91 -3.85 -0.28
C VAL A 194 -10.30 -4.38 -0.60
N VAL A 195 -11.34 -3.87 0.05
CA VAL A 195 -12.72 -4.32 -0.16
C VAL A 195 -13.19 -4.01 -1.58
N GLU A 196 -12.83 -2.84 -2.12
CA GLU A 196 -13.09 -2.49 -3.52
C GLU A 196 -12.49 -3.52 -4.47
N THR A 197 -11.21 -3.84 -4.28
CA THR A 197 -10.48 -4.82 -5.10
C THR A 197 -11.07 -6.22 -4.97
N LEU A 198 -11.31 -6.67 -3.74
CA LEU A 198 -11.89 -8.00 -3.47
C LEU A 198 -13.29 -8.12 -4.06
N SER A 199 -14.09 -7.04 -4.06
CA SER A 199 -15.42 -7.05 -4.66
C SER A 199 -15.37 -7.36 -6.16
N VAL A 200 -14.40 -6.78 -6.88
CA VAL A 200 -14.17 -7.05 -8.30
C VAL A 200 -13.68 -8.48 -8.52
N MET A 201 -12.71 -8.94 -7.73
CA MET A 201 -12.20 -10.31 -7.84
C MET A 201 -13.30 -11.36 -7.62
N ILE A 202 -14.10 -11.20 -6.57
CA ILE A 202 -15.23 -12.09 -6.24
C ILE A 202 -16.28 -12.04 -7.36
N GLN A 203 -16.62 -10.86 -7.86
CA GLN A 203 -17.60 -10.70 -8.93
C GLN A 203 -17.16 -11.40 -10.21
N VAL A 204 -15.91 -11.19 -10.63
CA VAL A 204 -15.34 -11.82 -11.84
C VAL A 204 -15.24 -13.33 -11.68
N ALA A 205 -14.77 -13.82 -10.53
CA ALA A 205 -14.69 -15.26 -10.24
C ALA A 205 -16.07 -15.93 -10.28
N SER A 206 -17.07 -15.34 -9.61
CA SER A 206 -18.43 -15.86 -9.61
C SER A 206 -19.07 -15.86 -11.00
N PHE A 207 -18.86 -14.81 -11.80
CA PHE A 207 -19.41 -14.74 -13.15
C PHE A 207 -18.76 -15.78 -14.07
N LYS A 208 -17.44 -16.00 -13.98
CA LYS A 208 -16.72 -17.02 -14.75
C LYS A 208 -17.08 -18.45 -14.35
N MET A 209 -17.28 -18.71 -13.05
CA MET A 209 -17.53 -20.07 -12.55
C MET A 209 -19.01 -20.46 -12.55
N ARG A 210 -19.92 -19.51 -12.27
CA ARG A 210 -21.35 -19.78 -12.03
C ARG A 210 -22.28 -19.01 -12.95
N GLY A 211 -21.77 -18.05 -13.74
CA GLY A 211 -22.59 -17.14 -14.56
C GLY A 211 -23.46 -16.17 -13.74
N LYS A 212 -23.24 -16.08 -12.42
CA LYS A 212 -24.07 -15.31 -11.49
C LYS A 212 -23.28 -14.17 -10.86
N ARG A 213 -23.91 -13.00 -10.75
CA ARG A 213 -23.38 -11.83 -10.04
C ARG A 213 -23.58 -11.98 -8.53
N VAL A 214 -22.57 -11.59 -7.74
CA VAL A 214 -22.64 -11.56 -6.26
C VAL A 214 -23.11 -10.19 -5.79
N PHE A 215 -22.47 -9.13 -6.29
CA PHE A 215 -22.87 -7.76 -6.10
C PHE A 215 -23.70 -7.28 -7.30
N ARG A 216 -24.58 -6.29 -7.07
CA ARG A 216 -25.35 -5.63 -8.15
C ARG A 216 -24.44 -5.12 -9.27
N MET A 217 -23.33 -4.50 -8.87
CA MET A 217 -22.22 -4.08 -9.71
C MET A 217 -20.93 -4.14 -8.87
N ALA A 218 -19.80 -4.35 -9.50
CA ALA A 218 -18.48 -4.20 -8.89
C ALA A 218 -17.73 -3.09 -9.66
N PRO A 219 -16.94 -2.23 -8.99
CA PRO A 219 -16.55 -2.28 -7.57
C PRO A 219 -17.68 -1.94 -6.57
N ILE A 220 -17.42 -2.05 -5.26
CA ILE A 220 -18.46 -2.07 -4.22
C ILE A 220 -19.16 -0.71 -4.05
N HIS A 221 -18.52 0.41 -4.39
CA HIS A 221 -19.22 1.71 -4.38
C HIS A 221 -20.43 1.72 -5.31
N HIS A 222 -20.32 1.22 -6.54
CA HIS A 222 -21.45 1.09 -7.47
C HIS A 222 -22.55 0.16 -6.97
N HIS A 223 -22.19 -0.86 -6.17
CA HIS A 223 -23.18 -1.69 -5.51
C HIS A 223 -24.10 -0.86 -4.61
N TYR A 224 -23.54 0.09 -3.85
CA TYR A 224 -24.30 0.97 -2.95
C TYR A 224 -25.07 2.05 -3.69
N GLU A 225 -24.56 2.59 -4.80
CA GLU A 225 -25.31 3.50 -5.68
C GLU A 225 -26.56 2.81 -6.23
N LEU A 226 -26.43 1.57 -6.70
CA LEU A 226 -27.58 0.74 -7.12
C LEU A 226 -28.46 0.25 -5.95
N LYS A 227 -28.08 0.54 -4.69
CA LYS A 227 -28.98 0.41 -3.53
C LYS A 227 -29.76 1.70 -3.25
N GLY A 228 -29.50 2.78 -3.99
CA GLY A 228 -30.14 4.08 -3.83
C GLY A 228 -29.35 5.06 -2.95
N TRP A 229 -28.08 4.78 -2.64
CA TRP A 229 -27.24 5.77 -1.97
C TRP A 229 -26.81 6.84 -2.97
N LYS A 230 -26.75 8.10 -2.53
CA LYS A 230 -26.18 9.18 -3.34
C LYS A 230 -24.65 9.00 -3.41
N GLU A 231 -24.03 9.39 -4.51
CA GLU A 231 -22.57 9.34 -4.68
C GLU A 231 -21.82 9.95 -3.49
N ASN A 232 -22.12 11.21 -3.15
CA ASN A 232 -21.49 11.89 -2.00
C ASN A 232 -21.74 11.14 -0.66
N GLN A 233 -22.87 10.46 -0.51
CA GLN A 233 -23.15 9.65 0.68
C GLN A 233 -22.25 8.41 0.75
N VAL A 234 -21.94 7.77 -0.39
CA VAL A 234 -20.98 6.66 -0.46
C VAL A 234 -19.58 7.16 -0.11
N VAL A 235 -19.15 8.24 -0.75
CA VAL A 235 -17.82 8.86 -0.59
C VAL A 235 -17.55 9.20 0.88
N VAL A 236 -18.41 10.01 1.51
CA VAL A 236 -18.21 10.44 2.91
C VAL A 236 -18.23 9.25 3.87
N ARG A 237 -19.06 8.24 3.63
CA ARG A 237 -19.08 7.02 4.48
C ARG A 237 -17.78 6.23 4.36
N PHE A 238 -17.23 6.13 3.16
CA PHE A 238 -15.96 5.44 2.94
C PHE A 238 -14.79 6.21 3.55
N TRP A 239 -14.85 7.54 3.59
CA TRP A 239 -13.89 8.36 4.33
C TRP A 239 -13.96 8.10 5.84
N ILE A 240 -15.17 8.03 6.42
CA ILE A 240 -15.35 7.70 7.84
C ILE A 240 -14.78 6.32 8.15
N VAL A 241 -15.08 5.31 7.32
CA VAL A 241 -14.54 3.96 7.49
C VAL A 241 -13.01 3.96 7.39
N THR A 242 -12.44 4.68 6.41
CA THR A 242 -10.99 4.79 6.26
C THR A 242 -10.36 5.46 7.48
N MET A 243 -10.94 6.54 8.00
CA MET A 243 -10.46 7.21 9.19
C MET A 243 -10.40 6.23 10.39
N LEU A 244 -11.46 5.44 10.60
CA LEU A 244 -11.47 4.43 11.67
C LEU A 244 -10.39 3.36 11.46
N LEU A 245 -10.22 2.86 10.24
CA LEU A 245 -9.19 1.88 9.90
C LEU A 245 -7.77 2.44 10.08
N VAL A 246 -7.55 3.70 9.75
CA VAL A 246 -6.28 4.41 9.98
C VAL A 246 -6.00 4.52 11.47
N LEU A 247 -7.00 4.86 12.30
CA LEU A 247 -6.83 4.89 13.76
C LEU A 247 -6.51 3.51 14.33
N VAL A 248 -7.16 2.45 13.82
CA VAL A 248 -6.82 1.06 14.19
C VAL A 248 -5.37 0.74 13.79
N GLY A 249 -4.94 1.10 12.58
CA GLY A 249 -3.55 0.94 12.16
C GLY A 249 -2.57 1.69 13.06
N LEU A 250 -2.82 2.97 13.33
CA LEU A 250 -1.96 3.77 14.22
C LEU A 250 -1.91 3.23 15.66
N SER A 251 -2.97 2.58 16.14
CA SER A 251 -2.95 1.93 17.47
C SER A 251 -1.87 0.84 17.56
N SER A 252 -1.51 0.20 16.44
CA SER A 252 -0.45 -0.81 16.37
C SER A 252 0.95 -0.24 16.55
N LEU A 253 1.13 1.10 16.63
CA LEU A 253 2.39 1.72 17.04
C LEU A 253 2.75 1.37 18.48
N LYS A 254 1.75 1.30 19.36
CA LYS A 254 1.95 1.06 20.79
C LYS A 254 1.47 -0.32 21.23
N LEU A 255 0.38 -0.79 20.64
CA LEU A 255 -0.17 -2.11 20.86
C LEU A 255 0.60 -3.11 19.98
N ARG A 256 1.72 -3.60 20.50
CA ARG A 256 2.48 -4.73 19.98
C ARG A 256 2.78 -5.67 21.13
#